data_AF-A0A965ZIS2-F1
#
_entry.id   AF-A0A965ZIS2-F1
#
_cell.length_a   1.000
_cell.length_b   1.000
_cell.length_c   1.000
_cell.angle_alpha   90.00
_cell.angle_beta   90.00
_cell.angle_gamma   90.00
#
_symmetry.space_group_name_H-M   'P 1'
#
loop_
_entity.id
_entity.type
_entity.pdbx_description
1 polymer ?
#
loop_
_entity_poly.entity_id
_entity_poly.type
_entity_poly.pdbx_seq_one_letter_code
_entity_poly.pdbx_strand_id
1 'polypeptide(L)'
;MKPALIFSLVILFFLPTITKAAAYWLEVKGNGKLNNRVKIEVCYGNIDAFNIRHRDTGAELKLTGEFKFVVLNPEGKKTALTLTQQSDCWSAEFTPTQKGTYQILGINDTHPVVDRSKSGGINVKPVDYLSADYSVEESTLRSTPEQLLHIIVEREGKLITVKAFNNGSAAAKGTKLRVFNPENWEKELTLDEKGEAAFKTTMPGLYIIREDWDDNSAGTYKGIAYTSIRHRCNYCLLAD
;
A
#
# COMPACT_ATOMS: atom_id res chain seq x y z
N MET A 1 24.98 -46.98 4.41
CA MET A 1 25.20 -45.64 3.81
C MET A 1 26.32 -44.95 4.56
N LYS A 2 27.32 -44.38 3.86
CA LYS A 2 28.45 -43.71 4.50
C LYS A 2 27.92 -42.53 5.36
N PRO A 3 28.38 -42.34 6.62
CA PRO A 3 27.87 -41.29 7.50
C PRO A 3 28.03 -39.87 6.91
N ALA A 4 29.00 -39.67 6.01
CA ALA A 4 29.18 -38.44 5.24
C ALA A 4 27.99 -38.11 4.30
N LEU A 5 27.28 -39.13 3.78
CA LEU A 5 26.14 -38.93 2.88
C LEU A 5 24.87 -38.51 3.65
N ILE A 6 24.75 -38.95 4.91
CA ILE A 6 23.65 -38.55 5.81
C ILE A 6 23.87 -37.10 6.30
N PHE A 7 25.12 -36.70 6.56
CA PHE A 7 25.45 -35.35 6.99
C PHE A 7 25.21 -34.29 5.90
N SER A 8 25.48 -34.61 4.62
CA SER A 8 25.16 -33.70 3.50
C SER A 8 23.66 -33.56 3.21
N LEU A 9 22.83 -34.55 3.55
CA LEU A 9 21.39 -34.48 3.32
C LEU A 9 20.67 -33.61 4.37
N VAL A 10 21.22 -33.52 5.59
CA VAL A 10 20.62 -32.72 6.69
C VAL A 10 20.92 -31.22 6.54
N ILE A 11 22.07 -30.84 5.96
CA ILE A 11 22.43 -29.42 5.76
C ILE A 11 21.57 -28.74 4.68
N LEU A 12 21.04 -29.49 3.71
CA LEU A 12 20.19 -28.93 2.65
C LEU A 12 18.78 -28.52 3.14
N PHE A 13 18.33 -29.02 4.29
CA PHE A 13 17.03 -28.69 4.88
C PHE A 13 17.04 -27.43 5.78
N PHE A 14 18.21 -26.83 6.02
CA PHE A 14 18.36 -25.64 6.88
C PHE A 14 18.82 -24.38 6.13
N LEU A 15 18.56 -24.28 4.83
CA LEU A 15 18.64 -23.00 4.14
C LEU A 15 17.28 -22.31 4.26
N PRO A 16 17.04 -21.43 5.26
CA PRO A 16 15.85 -20.61 5.24
C PRO A 16 15.95 -19.73 3.99
N THR A 17 15.09 -19.98 3.01
CA THR A 17 14.82 -19.00 1.97
C THR A 17 14.15 -17.84 2.68
N ILE A 18 14.92 -16.79 2.98
CA ILE A 18 14.42 -15.56 3.57
C ILE A 18 13.54 -14.89 2.52
N THR A 19 12.26 -15.26 2.47
CA THR A 19 11.27 -14.55 1.68
C THR A 19 11.00 -13.24 2.42
N LYS A 20 11.65 -12.16 2.01
CA LYS A 20 11.37 -10.83 2.54
C LYS A 20 9.99 -10.39 2.05
N ALA A 21 9.05 -10.21 2.97
CA ALA A 21 7.75 -9.62 2.65
C ALA A 21 7.95 -8.12 2.42
N ALA A 22 8.17 -7.74 1.16
CA ALA A 22 8.35 -6.35 0.77
C ALA A 22 7.02 -5.68 0.39
N ALA A 23 6.93 -4.38 0.64
CA ALA A 23 5.75 -3.57 0.33
C ALA A 23 6.12 -2.09 0.11
N TYR A 24 5.21 -1.38 -0.54
CA TYR A 24 5.26 0.08 -0.66
C TYR A 24 4.43 0.74 0.44
N TRP A 25 4.85 1.91 0.92
CA TRP A 25 4.03 2.76 1.81
C TRP A 25 4.32 4.24 1.59
N LEU A 26 3.43 5.08 2.11
CA LEU A 26 3.58 6.53 2.16
C LEU A 26 3.98 6.99 3.55
N GLU A 27 4.88 7.96 3.61
CA GLU A 27 5.03 8.85 4.74
C GLU A 27 4.71 10.27 4.30
N VAL A 28 3.73 10.88 4.97
CA VAL A 28 3.28 12.24 4.68
C VAL A 28 3.71 13.13 5.84
N LYS A 29 4.57 14.11 5.54
CA LYS A 29 5.23 14.96 6.54
C LYS A 29 4.82 16.41 6.31
N GLY A 30 4.15 17.00 7.29
CA GLY A 30 3.70 18.38 7.26
C GLY A 30 3.14 18.79 8.64
N ASN A 31 2.78 20.05 8.79
CA ASN A 31 2.32 20.62 10.06
C ASN A 31 0.80 20.91 10.12
N GLY A 32 0.05 20.44 9.12
CA GLY A 32 -1.40 20.64 9.00
C GLY A 32 -1.85 22.09 8.78
N LYS A 33 -0.97 23.00 8.33
CA LYS A 33 -1.29 24.42 8.14
C LYS A 33 -1.31 24.84 6.68
N LEU A 34 -2.15 25.83 6.38
CA LEU A 34 -2.17 26.48 5.07
C LEU A 34 -0.79 27.03 4.69
N ASN A 35 -0.50 27.00 3.39
CA ASN A 35 0.71 27.56 2.77
C ASN A 35 2.03 27.00 3.30
N ASN A 36 2.00 25.91 4.07
CA ASN A 36 3.17 25.20 4.54
C ASN A 36 3.38 23.95 3.70
N ARG A 37 4.63 23.74 3.28
CA ARG A 37 5.01 22.61 2.43
C ARG A 37 4.72 21.28 3.11
N VAL A 38 4.17 20.35 2.33
CA VAL A 38 3.94 18.96 2.70
C VAL A 38 4.86 18.10 1.86
N LYS A 39 5.67 17.28 2.51
CA LYS A 39 6.55 16.30 1.85
C LYS A 39 5.88 14.94 1.87
N ILE A 40 5.87 14.28 0.72
CA ILE A 40 5.37 12.92 0.55
C ILE A 40 6.58 12.06 0.21
N GLU A 41 6.79 10.99 0.96
CA GLU A 41 7.82 10.00 0.71
C GLU A 41 7.16 8.66 0.37
N VAL A 42 7.44 8.16 -0.82
CA VAL A 42 7.04 6.85 -1.31
C VAL A 42 8.18 5.89 -1.04
N CYS A 43 7.96 4.99 -0.09
CA CYS A 43 8.97 4.07 0.40
C CYS A 43 8.72 2.67 -0.14
N TYR A 44 9.79 1.91 -0.33
CA TYR A 44 9.75 0.48 -0.57
C TYR A 44 10.66 -0.19 0.45
N GLY A 45 10.30 -1.40 0.88
CA GLY A 45 11.08 -2.07 1.91
C GLY A 45 10.38 -3.27 2.51
N ASN A 46 10.99 -3.84 3.54
CA ASN A 46 10.54 -5.08 4.16
C ASN A 46 10.41 -4.93 5.67
N ILE A 47 9.64 -5.83 6.26
CA ILE A 47 9.60 -6.04 7.71
C ILE A 47 10.61 -7.16 8.04
N ASP A 48 11.42 -6.99 9.08
CA ASP A 48 12.34 -8.02 9.55
C ASP A 48 11.70 -8.96 10.58
N ALA A 49 12.48 -9.93 11.09
CA ALA A 49 12.00 -10.90 12.07
C ALA A 49 11.62 -10.29 13.44
N PHE A 50 11.98 -9.02 13.68
CA PHE A 50 11.67 -8.27 14.90
C PHE A 50 10.54 -7.27 14.68
N ASN A 51 9.82 -7.38 13.57
CA ASN A 51 8.75 -6.46 13.16
C ASN A 51 9.22 -5.02 12.93
N ILE A 52 10.50 -4.81 12.64
CA ILE A 52 11.04 -3.50 12.29
C ILE A 52 10.89 -3.30 10.78
N ARG A 53 10.31 -2.17 10.39
CA ARG A 53 10.19 -1.78 8.98
C ARG A 53 11.49 -1.13 8.53
N HIS A 54 12.09 -1.70 7.50
CA HIS A 54 13.31 -1.20 6.87
C HIS A 54 13.00 -0.67 5.49
N ARG A 55 13.49 0.54 5.19
CA ARG A 55 13.48 1.07 3.82
C ARG A 55 14.59 0.41 3.02
N ASP A 56 14.26 -0.02 1.81
CA ASP A 56 15.23 -0.54 0.87
C ASP A 56 15.92 0.61 0.14
N THR A 57 17.18 0.39 -0.20
CA THR A 57 18.05 1.30 -0.97
C THR A 57 18.57 0.64 -2.26
N GLY A 58 18.16 -0.60 -2.51
CA GLY A 58 18.59 -1.41 -3.64
C GLY A 58 17.88 -1.10 -4.97
N ALA A 59 18.04 -2.00 -5.93
CA ALA A 59 17.48 -1.85 -7.28
C ALA A 59 15.94 -1.83 -7.28
N GLU A 60 15.30 -2.51 -6.33
CA GLU A 60 13.83 -2.56 -6.24
C GLU A 60 13.23 -1.20 -5.89
N LEU A 61 13.95 -0.33 -5.15
CA LEU A 61 13.54 1.05 -4.91
C LEU A 61 13.35 1.84 -6.23
N LYS A 62 14.08 1.50 -7.30
CA LYS A 62 13.90 2.18 -8.60
C LYS A 62 12.51 1.92 -9.20
N LEU A 63 11.91 0.76 -8.92
CA LEU A 63 10.56 0.41 -9.40
C LEU A 63 9.48 1.28 -8.75
N THR A 64 9.77 1.87 -7.59
CA THR A 64 8.89 2.86 -6.94
C THR A 64 8.74 4.13 -7.76
N GLY A 65 9.72 4.48 -8.61
CA GLY A 65 9.64 5.65 -9.50
C GLY A 65 8.58 5.56 -10.58
N GLU A 66 8.06 4.35 -10.86
CA GLU A 66 7.01 4.11 -11.86
C GLU A 66 5.61 4.45 -11.33
N PHE A 67 5.46 4.79 -10.04
CA PHE A 67 4.19 5.26 -9.52
C PHE A 67 3.82 6.64 -10.10
N LYS A 68 2.59 6.74 -10.58
CA LYS A 68 1.97 8.02 -10.94
C LYS A 68 1.18 8.52 -9.75
N PHE A 69 1.52 9.70 -9.25
CA PHE A 69 0.86 10.31 -8.10
C PHE A 69 0.04 11.54 -8.48
N VAL A 70 -1.10 11.69 -7.83
CA VAL A 70 -1.91 12.90 -7.82
C VAL A 70 -2.27 13.29 -6.39
N VAL A 71 -2.44 14.59 -6.17
CA VAL A 71 -3.09 15.14 -4.98
C VAL A 71 -4.42 15.73 -5.38
N LEU A 72 -5.47 15.37 -4.65
CA LEU A 72 -6.80 15.96 -4.76
C LEU A 72 -6.92 17.03 -3.68
N ASN A 73 -7.19 18.28 -4.08
CA ASN A 73 -7.56 19.33 -3.12
C ASN A 73 -8.97 19.06 -2.55
N PRO A 74 -9.40 19.71 -1.45
CA PRO A 74 -10.72 19.57 -0.84
C PRO A 74 -11.91 19.62 -1.82
N GLU A 75 -11.82 20.38 -2.91
CA GLU A 75 -12.83 20.49 -3.96
C GLU A 75 -12.83 19.34 -5.00
N GLY A 76 -11.85 18.43 -4.95
CA GLY A 76 -11.69 17.30 -5.87
C GLY A 76 -10.80 17.57 -7.08
N LYS A 77 -10.18 18.75 -7.18
CA LYS A 77 -9.23 19.08 -8.24
C LYS A 77 -7.94 18.28 -8.08
N LYS A 78 -7.61 17.50 -9.11
CA LYS A 78 -6.38 16.69 -9.21
C LYS A 78 -5.19 17.53 -9.67
N THR A 79 -4.06 17.38 -8.98
CA THR A 79 -2.76 17.93 -9.38
C THR A 79 -1.74 16.80 -9.40
N ALA A 80 -1.06 16.59 -10.52
CA ALA A 80 -0.02 15.57 -10.62
C ALA A 80 1.20 15.94 -9.76
N LEU A 81 1.81 14.94 -9.13
CA LEU A 81 3.06 15.08 -8.39
C LEU A 81 4.21 14.50 -9.19
N THR A 82 5.34 15.20 -9.20
CA THR A 82 6.59 14.71 -9.80
C THR A 82 7.45 14.09 -8.70
N LEU A 83 7.65 12.77 -8.76
CA LEU A 83 8.53 12.08 -7.84
C LEU A 83 10.00 12.30 -8.21
N THR A 84 10.84 12.52 -7.21
CA THR A 84 12.30 12.59 -7.33
C THR A 84 12.93 11.53 -6.45
N GLN A 85 13.84 10.73 -7.01
CA GLN A 85 14.54 9.69 -6.28
C GLN A 85 15.43 10.29 -5.18
N GLN A 86 15.35 9.72 -3.99
CA GLN A 86 16.23 9.97 -2.84
C GLN A 86 17.04 8.70 -2.53
N SER A 87 17.81 8.71 -1.44
CA SER A 87 18.64 7.56 -1.05
C SER A 87 17.85 6.31 -0.69
N ASP A 88 16.68 6.46 -0.06
CA ASP A 88 15.90 5.39 0.56
C ASP A 88 14.38 5.50 0.27
N CYS A 89 13.98 6.44 -0.59
CA CYS A 89 12.60 6.69 -0.98
C CYS A 89 12.54 7.44 -2.30
N TRP A 90 11.34 7.64 -2.83
CA TRP A 90 11.04 8.68 -3.80
C TRP A 90 10.22 9.77 -3.10
N SER A 91 10.46 11.03 -3.42
CA SER A 91 9.76 12.13 -2.76
C SER A 91 9.08 13.08 -3.74
N ALA A 92 7.94 13.62 -3.33
CA ALA A 92 7.30 14.77 -3.94
C ALA A 92 6.87 15.77 -2.86
N GLU A 93 6.55 16.98 -3.27
CA GLU A 93 6.07 18.03 -2.37
C GLU A 93 4.86 18.73 -2.98
N PHE A 94 3.97 19.20 -2.12
CA PHE A 94 2.93 20.15 -2.50
C PHE A 94 2.71 21.17 -1.38
N THR A 95 2.04 22.29 -1.71
CA THR A 95 1.68 23.32 -0.73
C THR A 95 0.16 23.49 -0.74
N PRO A 96 -0.54 23.17 0.36
CA PRO A 96 -1.98 23.32 0.45
C PRO A 96 -2.37 24.80 0.52
N THR A 97 -3.37 25.18 -0.26
CA THR A 97 -3.89 26.55 -0.34
C THR A 97 -5.35 26.65 0.13
N GLN A 98 -5.95 25.53 0.54
CA GLN A 98 -7.33 25.42 1.02
C GLN A 98 -7.35 24.63 2.33
N LYS A 99 -8.34 24.91 3.17
CA LYS A 99 -8.62 24.12 4.37
C LYS A 99 -9.38 22.85 3.99
N GLY A 100 -9.21 21.79 4.79
CA GLY A 100 -9.88 20.51 4.59
C GLY A 100 -8.92 19.38 4.26
N THR A 101 -9.49 18.28 3.78
CA THR A 101 -8.75 17.04 3.53
C THR A 101 -8.27 16.93 2.09
N TYR A 102 -6.94 16.85 1.94
CA TYR A 102 -6.27 16.49 0.70
C TYR A 102 -6.11 14.97 0.63
N GLN A 103 -6.37 14.37 -0.53
CA GLN A 103 -6.09 12.95 -0.77
C GLN A 103 -4.85 12.81 -1.63
N ILE A 104 -3.91 11.99 -1.20
CA ILE A 104 -2.70 11.64 -1.94
C ILE A 104 -2.92 10.25 -2.51
N LEU A 105 -2.97 10.14 -3.83
CA LEU A 105 -3.30 8.90 -4.52
C LEU A 105 -2.17 8.52 -5.49
N GLY A 106 -1.67 7.30 -5.37
CA GLY A 106 -0.65 6.72 -6.23
C GLY A 106 -1.14 5.43 -6.89
N ILE A 107 -0.75 5.22 -8.14
CA ILE A 107 -0.98 3.96 -8.86
C ILE A 107 0.29 3.54 -9.61
N ASN A 108 0.62 2.26 -9.55
CA ASN A 108 1.59 1.62 -10.42
C ASN A 108 0.97 0.42 -11.12
N ASP A 109 0.67 0.60 -12.41
CA ASP A 109 0.10 -0.40 -13.32
C ASP A 109 1.11 -0.97 -14.31
N THR A 110 2.41 -0.70 -14.06
CA THR A 110 3.50 -0.98 -15.00
C THR A 110 4.40 -2.15 -14.59
N HIS A 111 4.14 -2.71 -13.40
CA HIS A 111 4.86 -3.88 -12.89
C HIS A 111 4.87 -5.02 -13.92
N PRO A 112 6.02 -5.72 -14.08
CA PRO A 112 6.07 -6.87 -14.96
C PRO A 112 5.11 -7.97 -14.45
N VAL A 113 4.65 -8.81 -15.37
CA VAL A 113 3.92 -10.02 -15.00
C VAL A 113 4.83 -10.87 -14.12
N VAL A 114 4.30 -11.34 -12.99
CA VAL A 114 4.97 -12.34 -12.17
C VAL A 114 4.82 -13.68 -12.88
N ASP A 115 5.81 -14.00 -13.72
CA ASP A 115 5.84 -15.23 -14.51
C ASP A 115 6.25 -16.43 -13.65
N ARG A 116 5.30 -17.34 -13.47
CA ARG A 116 5.45 -18.60 -12.72
C ARG A 116 5.28 -19.82 -13.61
N SER A 117 5.25 -19.64 -14.93
CA SER A 117 5.09 -20.72 -15.91
C SER A 117 6.13 -21.84 -15.72
N LYS A 118 7.38 -21.47 -15.40
CA LYS A 118 8.49 -22.43 -15.14
C LYS A 118 8.27 -23.31 -13.92
N SER A 119 7.49 -22.87 -12.94
CA SER A 119 7.17 -23.63 -11.72
C SER A 119 5.76 -24.22 -11.75
N GLY A 120 5.04 -24.14 -12.87
CA GLY A 120 3.64 -24.56 -12.99
C GLY A 120 2.66 -23.65 -12.22
N GLY A 121 3.10 -22.47 -11.80
CA GLY A 121 2.27 -21.51 -11.08
C GLY A 121 1.48 -20.60 -12.02
N ILE A 122 0.53 -19.86 -11.44
CA ILE A 122 -0.31 -18.92 -12.17
C ILE A 122 0.45 -17.60 -12.41
N ASN A 123 0.42 -17.13 -13.66
CA ASN A 123 0.96 -15.82 -14.05
C ASN A 123 0.00 -14.71 -13.66
N VAL A 124 0.50 -13.72 -12.93
CA VAL A 124 -0.30 -12.63 -12.35
C VAL A 124 0.26 -11.28 -12.77
N LYS A 125 -0.60 -10.37 -13.22
CA LYS A 125 -0.24 -8.96 -13.47
C LYS A 125 -0.48 -8.14 -12.19
N PRO A 126 0.55 -7.54 -11.57
CA PRO A 126 0.36 -6.71 -10.38
C PRO A 126 -0.11 -5.31 -10.75
N VAL A 127 -1.03 -4.76 -9.96
CA VAL A 127 -1.30 -3.32 -9.89
C VAL A 127 -1.27 -2.91 -8.42
N ASP A 128 -0.47 -1.90 -8.10
CA ASP A 128 -0.32 -1.40 -6.74
C ASP A 128 -0.90 0.02 -6.62
N TYR A 129 -1.63 0.26 -5.53
CA TYR A 129 -2.25 1.53 -5.17
C TYR A 129 -1.72 1.97 -3.80
N LEU A 130 -1.47 3.26 -3.69
CA LEU A 130 -1.11 3.91 -2.43
C LEU A 130 -2.07 5.07 -2.19
N SER A 131 -2.56 5.17 -0.96
CA SER A 131 -3.42 6.28 -0.57
C SER A 131 -3.09 6.79 0.82
N ALA A 132 -3.30 8.07 1.04
CA ALA A 132 -3.25 8.70 2.35
C ALA A 132 -4.09 9.98 2.32
N ASP A 133 -4.70 10.32 3.44
CA ASP A 133 -5.34 11.63 3.64
C ASP A 133 -4.44 12.55 4.46
N TYR A 134 -4.48 13.84 4.15
CA TYR A 134 -3.77 14.89 4.86
C TYR A 134 -4.71 16.06 5.14
N SER A 135 -5.02 16.27 6.43
CA SER A 135 -5.91 17.35 6.87
C SER A 135 -5.14 18.66 7.09
N VAL A 136 -5.73 19.76 6.63
CA VAL A 136 -5.20 21.12 6.79
C VAL A 136 -6.20 21.95 7.57
N GLU A 137 -5.85 22.23 8.83
CA GLU A 137 -6.63 22.96 9.85
C GLU A 137 -7.99 22.35 10.23
N GLU A 138 -8.68 21.70 9.29
CA GLU A 138 -9.93 20.99 9.47
C GLU A 138 -9.92 19.69 8.65
N SER A 139 -10.79 18.75 9.02
CA SER A 139 -11.00 17.51 8.28
C SER A 139 -12.36 17.53 7.61
N THR A 140 -12.37 17.21 6.32
CA THR A 140 -13.59 17.06 5.52
C THR A 140 -13.72 15.61 5.08
N LEU A 141 -14.88 15.00 5.29
CA LEU A 141 -15.15 13.64 4.84
C LEU A 141 -15.34 13.60 3.32
N ARG A 142 -14.77 12.56 2.70
CA ARG A 142 -15.11 12.16 1.33
C ARG A 142 -15.69 10.77 1.34
N SER A 143 -16.68 10.54 0.48
CA SER A 143 -17.38 9.26 0.37
C SER A 143 -17.25 8.62 -1.01
N THR A 144 -16.64 9.31 -1.98
CA THR A 144 -16.54 8.83 -3.37
C THR A 144 -15.16 8.24 -3.64
N PRO A 145 -15.06 7.00 -4.12
CA PRO A 145 -13.78 6.39 -4.47
C PRO A 145 -13.18 7.00 -5.74
N GLU A 146 -11.87 7.27 -5.71
CA GLU A 146 -11.13 7.94 -6.79
C GLU A 146 -10.12 7.02 -7.51
N GLN A 147 -10.06 5.75 -7.08
CA GLN A 147 -9.21 4.71 -7.66
C GLN A 147 -10.05 3.44 -7.84
N LEU A 148 -9.60 2.55 -8.73
CA LEU A 148 -10.26 1.27 -8.96
C LEU A 148 -10.28 0.39 -7.70
N LEU A 149 -9.17 0.34 -6.96
CA LEU A 149 -9.11 -0.24 -5.62
C LEU A 149 -8.85 0.90 -4.65
N HIS A 150 -9.80 1.23 -3.79
CA HIS A 150 -9.75 2.43 -2.96
C HIS A 150 -10.21 2.13 -1.54
N ILE A 151 -9.49 2.67 -0.57
CA ILE A 151 -9.87 2.66 0.85
C ILE A 151 -10.12 4.10 1.29
N ILE A 152 -11.29 4.34 1.87
CA ILE A 152 -11.63 5.59 2.55
C ILE A 152 -11.66 5.30 4.04
N VAL A 153 -11.17 6.23 4.85
CA VAL A 153 -11.22 6.12 6.31
C VAL A 153 -11.93 7.32 6.92
N GLU A 154 -12.68 7.04 7.98
CA GLU A 154 -13.27 8.06 8.84
C GLU A 154 -12.68 7.90 10.24
N ARG A 155 -12.27 9.02 10.84
CA ARG A 155 -11.66 9.05 12.18
C ARG A 155 -12.60 9.72 13.16
N GLU A 156 -12.94 9.01 14.22
CA GLU A 156 -13.62 9.54 15.40
C GLU A 156 -12.77 9.25 16.65
N GLY A 157 -11.92 10.20 17.01
CA GLY A 157 -10.89 9.99 18.04
C GLY A 157 -9.95 8.84 17.66
N LYS A 158 -9.93 7.77 18.47
CA LYS A 158 -9.14 6.55 18.20
C LYS A 158 -9.89 5.53 17.34
N LEU A 159 -11.20 5.67 17.15
CA LEU A 159 -11.98 4.76 16.31
C LEU A 159 -11.76 5.13 14.85
N ILE A 160 -11.33 4.16 14.06
CA ILE A 160 -11.14 4.26 12.62
C ILE A 160 -12.15 3.36 11.95
N THR A 161 -13.08 3.96 11.21
CA THR A 161 -13.97 3.24 10.30
C THR A 161 -13.31 3.22 8.93
N VAL A 162 -13.26 2.05 8.32
CA VAL A 162 -12.63 1.80 7.02
C VAL A 162 -13.72 1.36 6.07
N LYS A 163 -13.77 1.98 4.90
CA LYS A 163 -14.65 1.58 3.80
C LYS A 163 -13.81 1.27 2.57
N ALA A 164 -13.97 0.06 2.05
CA ALA A 164 -13.25 -0.42 0.89
C ALA A 164 -14.14 -0.40 -0.36
N PHE A 165 -13.53 -0.14 -1.51
CA PHE A 165 -14.21 -0.04 -2.79
C PHE A 165 -13.44 -0.77 -3.88
N ASN A 166 -14.16 -1.59 -4.64
CA ASN A 166 -13.69 -2.33 -5.80
C ASN A 166 -14.48 -1.86 -7.03
N ASN A 167 -13.76 -1.25 -7.97
CA ASN A 167 -14.28 -0.69 -9.21
C ASN A 167 -15.49 0.25 -8.99
N GLY A 168 -15.35 1.20 -8.07
CA GLY A 168 -16.37 2.20 -7.74
C GLY A 168 -17.53 1.70 -6.88
N SER A 169 -17.64 0.39 -6.62
CA SER A 169 -18.65 -0.20 -5.73
C SER A 169 -18.05 -0.54 -4.38
N ALA A 170 -18.86 -0.54 -3.32
CA ALA A 170 -18.40 -1.03 -2.01
C ALA A 170 -17.88 -2.47 -2.15
N ALA A 171 -16.76 -2.77 -1.51
CA ALA A 171 -16.19 -4.11 -1.49
C ALA A 171 -17.17 -5.10 -0.83
N ALA A 172 -17.14 -6.34 -1.29
CA ALA A 172 -18.12 -7.35 -0.88
C ALA A 172 -18.01 -7.68 0.61
N LYS A 173 -19.16 -8.00 1.24
CA LYS A 173 -19.22 -8.58 2.59
C LYS A 173 -18.25 -9.76 2.70
N GLY A 174 -17.51 -9.82 3.80
CA GLY A 174 -16.55 -10.89 4.04
C GLY A 174 -15.16 -10.65 3.45
N THR A 175 -14.97 -9.60 2.63
CA THR A 175 -13.64 -9.16 2.18
C THR A 175 -12.76 -8.90 3.40
N LYS A 176 -11.50 -9.34 3.32
CA LYS A 176 -10.53 -9.23 4.41
C LYS A 176 -9.63 -8.04 4.18
N LEU A 177 -9.54 -7.16 5.18
CA LEU A 177 -8.54 -6.11 5.23
C LEU A 177 -7.47 -6.48 6.26
N ARG A 178 -6.23 -6.10 6.01
CA ARG A 178 -5.12 -6.30 6.94
C ARG A 178 -4.63 -4.96 7.45
N VAL A 179 -4.62 -4.77 8.76
CA VAL A 179 -4.13 -3.56 9.41
C VAL A 179 -2.79 -3.86 10.07
N PHE A 180 -1.74 -3.17 9.64
CA PHE A 180 -0.44 -3.16 10.28
C PHE A 180 -0.37 -1.96 11.20
N ASN A 181 -0.08 -2.18 12.48
CA ASN A 181 0.16 -1.09 13.42
C ASN A 181 1.58 -0.49 13.24
N PRO A 182 1.96 0.56 13.98
CA PRO A 182 3.30 1.16 13.92
C PRO A 182 4.44 0.19 14.24
N GLU A 183 4.15 -0.85 15.03
CA GLU A 183 5.07 -1.95 15.35
C GLU A 183 4.95 -3.13 14.36
N ASN A 184 4.25 -2.96 13.24
CA ASN A 184 4.01 -3.94 12.18
C ASN A 184 3.27 -5.23 12.59
N TRP A 185 2.60 -5.24 13.75
CA TRP A 185 1.66 -6.31 14.09
C TRP A 185 0.44 -6.22 13.19
N GLU A 186 0.02 -7.37 12.68
CA GLU A 186 -1.11 -7.50 11.76
C GLU A 186 -2.40 -7.82 12.51
N LYS A 187 -3.48 -7.13 12.15
CA LYS A 187 -4.85 -7.46 12.53
C LYS A 187 -5.71 -7.59 11.28
N GLU A 188 -6.42 -8.69 11.14
CA GLU A 188 -7.42 -8.86 10.09
C GLU A 188 -8.75 -8.18 10.50
N LEU A 189 -9.36 -7.47 9.55
CA LEU A 189 -10.74 -6.97 9.62
C LEU A 189 -11.57 -7.68 8.56
N THR A 190 -12.85 -7.89 8.85
CA THR A 190 -13.80 -8.46 7.89
C THR A 190 -14.87 -7.43 7.59
N LEU A 191 -15.09 -7.11 6.32
CA LEU A 191 -16.09 -6.14 5.91
C LEU A 191 -17.51 -6.65 6.14
N ASP A 192 -18.38 -5.75 6.54
CA ASP A 192 -19.81 -5.96 6.67
C ASP A 192 -20.56 -5.78 5.34
N GLU A 193 -21.90 -5.74 5.39
CA GLU A 193 -22.77 -5.58 4.21
C GLU A 193 -22.63 -4.22 3.50
N LYS A 194 -22.05 -3.22 4.16
CA LYS A 194 -21.81 -1.89 3.59
C LYS A 194 -20.39 -1.74 3.02
N GLY A 195 -19.59 -2.81 3.06
CA GLY A 195 -18.17 -2.76 2.72
C GLY A 195 -17.33 -2.04 3.78
N GLU A 196 -17.81 -2.03 5.03
CA GLU A 196 -17.22 -1.29 6.15
C GLU A 196 -16.67 -2.24 7.22
N ALA A 197 -15.60 -1.81 7.89
CA ALA A 197 -15.11 -2.43 9.11
C ALA A 197 -14.49 -1.34 10.00
N ALA A 198 -14.25 -1.64 11.28
CA ALA A 198 -13.65 -0.66 12.18
C ALA A 198 -12.58 -1.27 13.08
N PHE A 199 -11.62 -0.44 13.48
CA PHE A 199 -10.62 -0.76 14.49
C PHE A 199 -10.31 0.47 15.34
N LYS A 200 -9.63 0.26 16.48
CA LYS A 200 -9.12 1.36 17.30
C LYS A 200 -7.62 1.45 17.15
N THR A 201 -7.08 2.65 16.97
CA THR A 201 -5.64 2.88 17.07
C THR A 201 -5.19 2.59 18.51
N THR A 202 -4.04 1.94 18.61
CA THR A 202 -3.44 1.48 19.88
C THR A 202 -2.30 2.39 20.32
N MET A 203 -1.63 3.06 19.38
CA MET A 203 -0.51 3.95 19.63
C MET A 203 -0.35 4.98 18.51
N PRO A 204 0.39 6.08 18.73
CA PRO A 204 0.75 7.01 17.68
C PRO A 204 1.68 6.36 16.66
N GLY A 205 1.59 6.77 15.40
CA GLY A 205 2.47 6.33 14.32
C GLY A 205 1.73 5.87 13.07
N LEU A 206 2.49 5.29 12.13
CA LEU A 206 1.99 4.91 10.83
C LEU A 206 1.31 3.53 10.86
N TYR A 207 -0.01 3.53 10.64
CA TYR A 207 -0.78 2.33 10.32
C TYR A 207 -0.86 2.14 8.80
N ILE A 208 -0.81 0.90 8.34
CA ILE A 208 -1.08 0.55 6.94
C ILE A 208 -2.31 -0.34 6.91
N ILE A 209 -3.33 0.06 6.16
CA ILE A 209 -4.54 -0.73 5.93
C ILE A 209 -4.46 -1.25 4.50
N ARG A 210 -4.44 -2.57 4.36
CA ARG A 210 -4.24 -3.24 3.08
C ARG A 210 -5.50 -3.97 2.63
N GLU A 211 -5.83 -3.78 1.37
CA GLU A 211 -6.74 -4.64 0.60
C GLU A 211 -5.98 -5.30 -0.54
N ASP A 212 -6.20 -6.59 -0.73
CA ASP A 212 -5.78 -7.34 -1.91
C ASP A 212 -7.06 -7.79 -2.65
N TRP A 213 -7.17 -7.51 -3.94
CA TRP A 213 -8.30 -7.89 -4.79
C TRP A 213 -7.80 -8.53 -6.09
N ASP A 214 -8.27 -9.74 -6.37
CA ASP A 214 -7.94 -10.48 -7.59
C ASP A 214 -9.05 -10.33 -8.63
N ASP A 215 -8.70 -9.82 -9.80
CA ASP A 215 -9.50 -9.81 -11.01
C ASP A 215 -9.06 -10.97 -11.92
N ASN A 216 -9.96 -11.90 -12.23
CA ASN A 216 -9.67 -13.08 -13.04
C ASN A 216 -9.67 -12.81 -14.55
N SER A 217 -9.49 -11.55 -14.94
CA SER A 217 -9.30 -11.15 -16.34
C SER A 217 -7.92 -11.56 -16.85
N ALA A 218 -7.90 -12.39 -17.90
CA ALA A 218 -6.68 -12.80 -18.58
C ALA A 218 -6.22 -11.76 -19.61
N GLY A 219 -4.93 -11.79 -19.95
CA GLY A 219 -4.37 -10.89 -20.96
C GLY A 219 -2.90 -11.13 -21.27
N THR A 220 -2.27 -10.16 -21.92
CA THR A 220 -0.83 -10.16 -22.21
C THR A 220 -0.25 -8.79 -21.89
N TYR A 221 0.91 -8.74 -21.24
CA TYR A 221 1.62 -7.50 -20.93
C TYR A 221 3.11 -7.67 -21.19
N LYS A 222 3.69 -6.76 -21.98
CA LYS A 222 5.10 -6.82 -22.41
C LYS A 222 5.51 -8.20 -22.97
N GLY A 223 4.59 -8.86 -23.69
CA GLY A 223 4.81 -10.16 -24.32
C GLY A 223 4.59 -11.39 -23.41
N ILE A 224 4.23 -11.20 -22.14
CA ILE A 224 3.97 -12.30 -21.19
C ILE A 224 2.47 -12.40 -20.93
N ALA A 225 1.91 -13.60 -21.13
CA ALA A 225 0.51 -13.89 -20.83
C ALA A 225 0.27 -14.02 -19.31
N TYR A 226 -0.88 -13.56 -18.83
CA TYR A 226 -1.34 -13.69 -17.45
C TYR A 226 -2.81 -14.11 -17.42
N THR A 227 -3.25 -14.73 -16.33
CA THR A 227 -4.63 -15.18 -16.17
C THR A 227 -5.40 -14.42 -15.11
N SER A 228 -4.73 -13.57 -14.32
CA SER A 228 -5.37 -12.66 -13.38
C SER A 228 -4.55 -11.38 -13.18
N ILE A 229 -5.23 -10.36 -12.68
CA ILE A 229 -4.66 -9.09 -12.23
C ILE A 229 -4.82 -9.03 -10.71
N ARG A 230 -3.72 -8.87 -9.98
CA ARG A 230 -3.74 -8.67 -8.52
C ARG A 230 -3.64 -7.19 -8.22
N HIS A 231 -4.75 -6.60 -7.80
CA HIS A 231 -4.81 -5.25 -7.27
C HIS A 231 -4.45 -5.28 -5.78
N ARG A 232 -3.57 -4.37 -5.35
CA ARG A 232 -3.22 -4.19 -3.94
C ARG A 232 -3.26 -2.73 -3.57
N CYS A 233 -4.03 -2.36 -2.55
CA CYS A 233 -4.06 -1.00 -2.03
C CYS A 233 -3.47 -0.98 -0.63
N ASN A 234 -2.54 -0.07 -0.38
CA ASN A 234 -2.04 0.25 0.95
C ASN A 234 -2.47 1.69 1.30
N TYR A 235 -3.48 1.82 2.15
CA TYR A 235 -3.84 3.10 2.76
C TYR A 235 -2.94 3.36 3.96
N CYS A 236 -2.24 4.50 3.97
CA CYS A 236 -1.27 4.88 4.97
C CYS A 236 -1.87 5.95 5.89
N LEU A 237 -2.22 5.52 7.11
CA LEU A 237 -2.85 6.35 8.13
C LEU A 237 -1.81 6.75 9.19
N LEU A 238 -1.47 8.04 9.27
CA LEU A 238 -0.69 8.56 10.39
C LEU A 238 -1.63 8.87 11.57
N ALA A 239 -1.53 8.08 12.64
CA ALA A 239 -2.32 8.27 13.86
C ALA A 239 -1.52 9.03 14.93
N ASP A 240 -2.22 9.85 15.71
CA ASP A 240 -1.68 10.65 16.82
C ASP A 240 -1.96 10.01 18.18
#